data_AF-A0A9D6W5Y7-F1
#
_entry.id   AF-A0A9D6W5Y7-F1
#
_cell.length_a   1.000
_cell.length_b   1.000
_cell.length_c   1.000
_cell.angle_alpha   90.00
_cell.angle_beta   90.00
_cell.angle_gamma   90.00
#
_symmetry.space_group_name_H-M   'P 1'
#
loop_
_entity.id
_entity.type
_entity.pdbx_description
1 polymer ?
#
loop_
_entity_poly.entity_id
_entity_poly.type
_entity_poly.pdbx_seq_one_letter_code
_entity_poly.pdbx_strand_id
1 'polypeptide(L)'
;MTGTAQPLRFVFCGVGGQGSLFASLLLGDAAMAAGLDVVLSEIHGMSQRGGSVVSTVVVGPAHGPQVGDGEADVLVAFEPLEALRAFRYCSPRTTAIVAVGPWVPPSVAFGAAKYPPVVDILGELRRTCVRVVDVDSVGIAEACGSRQGQNVVVLGALAASGVLPFDDRHFLSAFRLRLPASAQESVVRAFEAGKAGRACPATTP
;
A
#
# COMPACT_ATOMS: atom_id res chain seq x y z
N MET A 1 5.09 -6.45 34.01
CA MET A 1 5.38 -7.33 32.87
C MET A 1 5.25 -6.52 31.59
N THR A 2 6.33 -5.84 31.18
CA THR A 2 6.39 -5.10 29.92
C THR A 2 6.59 -6.11 28.80
N GLY A 3 5.50 -6.63 28.24
CA GLY A 3 5.57 -7.35 26.97
C GLY A 3 6.09 -6.37 25.92
N THR A 4 7.30 -6.58 25.43
CA THR A 4 7.84 -5.82 24.30
C THR A 4 6.90 -6.03 23.11
N ALA A 5 6.26 -4.95 22.65
CA ALA A 5 5.39 -4.99 21.48
C ALA A 5 6.19 -5.56 20.30
N GLN A 6 5.66 -6.61 19.65
CA GLN A 6 6.29 -7.19 18.46
C GLN A 6 6.25 -6.16 17.31
N PRO A 7 7.33 -6.05 16.50
CA PRO A 7 7.32 -5.14 15.37
C PRO A 7 6.38 -5.64 14.28
N LEU A 8 5.70 -4.70 13.63
CA LEU A 8 4.80 -4.94 12.51
C LEU A 8 5.54 -4.74 11.18
N ARG A 9 5.56 -5.77 10.33
CA ARG A 9 6.32 -5.80 9.08
C ARG A 9 5.41 -5.60 7.88
N PHE A 10 5.70 -4.57 7.11
CA PHE A 10 4.98 -4.23 5.89
C PHE A 10 5.87 -4.47 4.67
N VAL A 11 5.28 -5.06 3.63
CA VAL A 11 5.88 -5.13 2.29
C VAL A 11 5.01 -4.32 1.34
N PHE A 12 5.59 -3.28 0.75
CA PHE A 12 4.97 -2.47 -0.29
C PHE A 12 5.48 -2.95 -1.64
N CYS A 13 4.59 -3.20 -2.59
CA CYS A 13 4.97 -3.61 -3.94
C CYS A 13 4.13 -2.94 -5.02
N GLY A 14 4.71 -2.66 -6.18
CA GLY A 14 4.00 -2.02 -7.27
C GLY A 14 4.91 -1.75 -8.46
N VAL A 15 4.36 -1.10 -9.47
CA VAL A 15 5.10 -0.68 -10.67
C VAL A 15 5.60 0.75 -10.48
N GLY A 16 6.84 1.01 -10.90
CA GLY A 16 7.44 2.34 -10.87
C GLY A 16 6.52 3.40 -11.52
N GLY A 17 6.17 4.42 -10.75
CA GLY A 17 5.23 5.48 -11.14
C GLY A 17 3.86 5.44 -10.43
N GLN A 18 3.53 4.36 -9.70
CA GLN A 18 2.26 4.26 -8.96
C GLN A 18 2.29 4.87 -7.54
N GLY A 19 3.44 5.35 -7.10
CA GLY A 19 3.57 6.02 -5.79
C GLY A 19 3.61 5.08 -4.58
N SER A 20 3.92 3.79 -4.76
CA SER A 20 4.10 2.81 -3.67
C SER A 20 5.16 3.25 -2.67
N LEU A 21 6.27 3.80 -3.17
CA LEU A 21 7.34 4.30 -2.31
C LEU A 21 6.89 5.49 -1.46
N PHE A 22 6.22 6.45 -2.09
CA PHE A 22 5.67 7.60 -1.37
C PHE A 22 4.66 7.16 -0.31
N ALA A 23 3.84 6.15 -0.60
CA ALA A 23 2.94 5.57 0.39
C ALA A 23 3.68 4.92 1.57
N SER A 24 4.77 4.18 1.33
CA SER A 24 5.59 3.63 2.42
C SER A 24 6.23 4.71 3.30
N LEU A 25 6.64 5.84 2.70
CA LEU A 25 7.17 6.99 3.42
C LEU A 25 6.08 7.67 4.28
N LEU A 26 4.87 7.82 3.74
CA LEU A 26 3.73 8.35 4.50
C LEU A 26 3.33 7.45 5.67
N LEU A 27 3.36 6.12 5.50
CA LEU A 27 3.15 5.18 6.60
C LEU A 27 4.22 5.36 7.68
N GLY A 28 5.49 5.45 7.28
CA GLY A 28 6.61 5.65 8.22
C GLY A 28 6.46 6.94 9.01
N ASP A 29 6.16 8.06 8.33
CA ASP A 29 5.92 9.35 8.98
C ASP A 29 4.71 9.31 9.92
N ALA A 30 3.63 8.63 9.55
CA ALA A 30 2.47 8.45 10.42
C ALA A 30 2.83 7.64 11.68
N ALA A 31 3.58 6.55 11.53
CA ALA A 31 4.06 5.76 12.66
C ALA A 31 4.99 6.56 13.58
N MET A 32 5.93 7.35 13.02
CA MET A 32 6.78 8.25 13.80
C MET A 32 5.97 9.33 14.52
N ALA A 33 4.95 9.89 13.88
CA ALA A 33 4.05 10.84 14.52
C ALA A 33 3.25 10.22 15.68
N ALA A 34 3.04 8.90 15.66
CA ALA A 34 2.45 8.14 16.76
C ALA A 34 3.46 7.76 17.86
N GLY A 35 4.71 8.19 17.75
CA GLY A 35 5.78 7.89 18.71
C GLY A 35 6.36 6.48 18.58
N LEU A 36 6.21 5.84 17.41
CA LEU A 36 6.73 4.50 17.15
C LEU A 36 8.05 4.57 16.39
N ASP A 37 8.95 3.64 16.69
CA ASP A 37 10.17 3.43 15.92
C ASP A 37 9.83 2.90 14.51
N VAL A 38 10.57 3.36 13.51
CA VAL A 38 10.38 2.95 12.13
C VAL A 38 11.72 2.67 11.48
N VAL A 39 11.81 1.53 10.79
CA VAL A 39 12.94 1.21 9.90
C VAL A 39 12.38 0.91 8.52
N LEU A 40 12.85 1.66 7.52
CA LEU A 40 12.42 1.53 6.13
C LEU A 40 13.60 1.09 5.25
N SER A 41 13.34 0.20 4.30
CA SER A 41 14.29 -0.13 3.23
C SER A 41 13.60 -0.17 1.87
N GLU A 42 14.35 0.21 0.86
CA GLU A 42 13.91 0.23 -0.52
C GLU A 42 14.78 -0.75 -1.31
N ILE A 43 14.18 -1.84 -1.79
CA ILE A 43 14.86 -2.76 -2.70
C ILE A 43 14.54 -2.29 -4.11
N HIS A 44 15.45 -1.49 -4.66
CA HIS A 44 15.35 -1.00 -6.02
C HIS A 44 15.60 -2.16 -7.01
N GLY A 45 14.59 -2.55 -7.78
CA GLY A 45 14.84 -3.03 -9.14
C GLY A 45 15.29 -1.84 -9.98
N MET A 46 16.36 -1.95 -10.77
CA MET A 46 16.99 -0.87 -11.56
C MET A 46 16.09 -0.17 -12.62
N SER A 47 14.76 -0.26 -12.54
CA SER A 47 13.84 0.33 -13.50
C SER A 47 12.97 1.39 -12.83
N GLN A 48 13.36 2.65 -13.03
CA GLN A 48 12.67 3.83 -12.47
C GLN A 48 11.30 4.10 -13.14
N ARG A 49 10.94 3.40 -14.22
CA ARG A 49 9.63 3.48 -14.89
C ARG A 49 9.23 2.12 -15.48
N GLY A 50 8.10 1.57 -15.05
CA GLY A 50 7.58 0.30 -15.56
C GLY A 50 8.24 -0.96 -14.97
N GLY A 51 9.15 -0.80 -14.01
CA GLY A 51 9.75 -1.90 -13.26
C GLY A 51 8.99 -2.25 -11.98
N SER A 52 9.21 -3.47 -11.50
CA SER A 52 8.81 -3.90 -10.16
C SER A 52 9.58 -3.11 -9.10
N VAL A 53 8.85 -2.59 -8.12
CA VAL A 53 9.37 -1.85 -6.97
C VAL A 53 8.88 -2.56 -5.71
N VAL A 54 9.80 -2.87 -4.80
CA VAL A 54 9.48 -3.44 -3.49
C VAL A 54 10.18 -2.62 -2.40
N SER A 55 9.43 -2.16 -1.41
CA SER A 55 9.97 -1.55 -0.19
C SER A 55 9.42 -2.26 1.04
N THR A 56 10.17 -2.20 2.14
CA THR A 56 9.77 -2.74 3.43
C THR A 56 9.71 -1.64 4.46
N VAL A 57 8.71 -1.69 5.33
CA VAL A 57 8.59 -0.80 6.49
C VAL A 57 8.39 -1.68 7.71
N VAL A 58 9.19 -1.48 8.74
CA VAL A 58 9.03 -2.16 10.02
C VAL A 58 8.68 -1.11 11.06
N VAL A 59 7.54 -1.28 11.73
CA VAL A 59 7.02 -0.36 12.74
C VAL A 59 7.10 -1.02 14.11
N GLY A 60 7.71 -0.36 15.09
CA GLY A 60 7.99 -0.89 16.42
C GLY A 60 9.47 -1.32 16.59
N PRO A 61 9.81 -2.00 17.70
CA PRO A 61 11.20 -2.27 18.05
C PRO A 61 11.84 -3.25 17.06
N ALA A 62 12.71 -2.74 16.19
CA ALA A 62 13.38 -3.51 15.15
C ALA A 62 14.86 -3.12 15.03
N HIS A 63 15.70 -4.11 14.73
CA HIS A 63 17.14 -3.92 14.54
C HIS A 63 17.51 -3.66 13.07
N GLY A 64 16.55 -3.79 12.15
CA GLY A 64 16.73 -3.60 10.72
C GLY A 64 15.43 -3.74 9.93
N PRO A 65 15.41 -3.38 8.64
CA PRO A 65 14.22 -3.34 7.81
C PRO A 65 13.93 -4.66 7.07
N GLN A 66 14.69 -5.72 7.36
CA GLN A 66 14.62 -6.97 6.60
C GLN A 66 13.31 -7.72 6.90
N VAL A 67 12.65 -8.16 5.83
CA VAL A 67 11.46 -9.00 5.88
C VAL A 67 11.76 -10.24 5.05
N GLY A 68 11.80 -11.40 5.69
CA GLY A 68 12.02 -12.69 5.06
C GLY A 68 10.76 -13.33 4.47
N ASP A 69 10.93 -14.50 3.89
CA ASP A 69 9.82 -15.29 3.35
C ASP A 69 8.82 -15.65 4.46
N GLY A 70 7.53 -15.43 4.19
CA GLY A 70 6.44 -15.62 5.17
C GLY A 70 6.41 -14.62 6.34
N GLU A 71 7.31 -13.63 6.37
CA GLU A 71 7.44 -12.72 7.51
C GLU A 71 6.57 -11.46 7.46
N ALA A 72 5.92 -11.14 6.33
CA ALA A 72 5.08 -9.95 6.24
C ALA A 72 3.83 -10.10 7.11
N ASP A 73 3.58 -9.12 7.97
CA ASP A 73 2.29 -8.97 8.64
C ASP A 73 1.28 -8.32 7.71
N VAL A 74 1.75 -7.40 6.85
CA VAL A 74 0.94 -6.68 5.89
C VAL A 74 1.61 -6.65 4.52
N LEU A 75 0.88 -7.06 3.48
CA LEU A 75 1.26 -6.81 2.09
C LEU A 75 0.42 -5.64 1.56
N VAL A 76 1.06 -4.62 0.99
CA VAL A 76 0.41 -3.46 0.37
C VAL A 76 0.81 -3.41 -1.10
N ALA A 77 -0.06 -3.89 -1.97
CA ALA A 77 0.18 -4.00 -3.40
C ALA A 77 -0.58 -2.93 -4.19
N PHE A 78 0.15 -2.18 -5.02
CA PHE A 78 -0.40 -1.15 -5.90
C PHE A 78 -0.71 -1.69 -7.31
N GLU A 79 -0.46 -2.99 -7.52
CA GLU A 79 -0.71 -3.70 -8.78
C GLU A 79 -0.88 -5.21 -8.50
N PRO A 80 -1.86 -5.92 -9.13
CA PRO A 80 -2.14 -7.32 -8.79
C PRO A 80 -1.00 -8.31 -9.07
N LEU A 81 -0.34 -8.22 -10.23
CA LEU A 81 0.79 -9.08 -10.59
C LEU A 81 1.99 -8.85 -9.67
N GLU A 82 2.21 -7.61 -9.21
CA GLU A 82 3.21 -7.31 -8.18
C GLU A 82 2.86 -7.94 -6.83
N ALA A 83 1.58 -8.01 -6.46
CA ALA A 83 1.15 -8.77 -5.29
C ALA A 83 1.51 -10.26 -5.41
N LEU A 84 1.31 -10.85 -6.59
CA LEU A 84 1.71 -12.24 -6.87
C LEU A 84 3.24 -12.43 -6.84
N ARG A 85 4.02 -11.47 -7.35
CA ARG A 85 5.49 -11.51 -7.28
C ARG A 85 6.01 -11.39 -5.84
N ALA A 86 5.33 -10.61 -5.01
CA ALA A 86 5.63 -10.45 -3.59
C ALA A 86 5.03 -11.56 -2.71
N PHE A 87 4.33 -12.54 -3.28
CA PHE A 87 3.63 -13.60 -2.55
C PHE A 87 4.51 -14.38 -1.57
N ARG A 88 5.80 -14.57 -1.87
CA ARG A 88 6.76 -15.25 -0.99
C ARG A 88 6.86 -14.65 0.42
N TYR A 89 6.54 -13.37 0.60
CA TYR A 89 6.56 -12.72 1.91
C TYR A 89 5.31 -13.02 2.74
N CYS A 90 4.25 -13.54 2.12
CA CYS A 90 2.97 -13.79 2.74
C CYS A 90 2.92 -15.12 3.49
N SER A 91 2.10 -15.18 4.53
CA SER A 91 1.80 -16.38 5.30
C SER A 91 0.35 -16.34 5.80
N PRO A 92 -0.15 -17.38 6.51
CA PRO A 92 -1.47 -17.40 7.12
C PRO A 92 -1.80 -16.27 8.11
N ARG A 93 -0.82 -15.43 8.49
CA ARG A 93 -1.05 -14.26 9.35
C ARG A 93 -1.13 -12.94 8.57
N THR A 94 -0.78 -12.94 7.29
CA THR A 94 -0.64 -11.72 6.49
C THR A 94 -2.00 -11.15 6.12
N THR A 95 -2.17 -9.83 6.31
CA THR A 95 -3.26 -9.07 5.70
C THR A 95 -2.78 -8.42 4.41
N ALA A 96 -3.42 -8.70 3.28
CA ALA A 96 -3.07 -8.12 1.99
C ALA A 96 -4.06 -7.00 1.60
N ILE A 97 -3.55 -5.82 1.26
CA ILE A 97 -4.28 -4.72 0.63
C ILE A 97 -3.83 -4.67 -0.83
N VAL A 98 -4.75 -4.83 -1.79
CA VAL A 98 -4.41 -5.02 -3.20
C VAL A 98 -5.22 -4.08 -4.09
N ALA A 99 -4.54 -3.14 -4.74
CA ALA A 99 -5.14 -2.37 -5.82
C ALA A 99 -5.43 -3.27 -7.03
N VAL A 100 -6.68 -3.25 -7.53
CA VAL A 100 -7.12 -4.20 -8.57
C VAL A 100 -6.93 -3.72 -10.01
N GLY A 101 -6.45 -2.49 -10.22
CA GLY A 101 -6.19 -1.95 -11.56
C GLY A 101 -4.92 -2.57 -12.16
N PRO A 102 -5.01 -3.47 -13.16
CA PRO A 102 -3.84 -4.13 -13.71
C PRO A 102 -3.00 -3.14 -14.52
N TRP A 103 -1.67 -3.24 -14.39
CA TRP A 103 -0.75 -2.56 -15.29
C TRP A 103 -0.26 -3.56 -16.34
N VAL A 104 -0.62 -3.35 -17.60
CA VAL A 104 -0.26 -4.26 -18.70
C VAL A 104 1.22 -4.07 -19.07
N PRO A 105 2.10 -5.05 -18.81
CA PRO A 105 3.50 -4.93 -19.17
C PRO A 105 3.71 -4.98 -20.69
N PRO A 106 4.80 -4.40 -21.22
CA PRO A 106 5.10 -4.45 -22.65
C PRO A 106 5.06 -5.87 -23.24
N SER A 107 5.58 -6.87 -22.52
CA SER A 107 5.54 -8.27 -22.97
C SER A 107 4.12 -8.80 -23.20
N VAL A 108 3.15 -8.36 -22.41
CA VAL A 108 1.73 -8.72 -22.61
C VAL A 108 1.13 -7.91 -23.75
N ALA A 109 1.41 -6.61 -23.80
CA ALA A 109 0.92 -5.73 -24.87
C ALA A 109 1.38 -6.17 -26.26
N PHE A 110 2.61 -6.68 -26.38
CA PHE A 110 3.16 -7.24 -27.62
C PHE A 110 2.82 -8.72 -27.86
N GLY A 111 2.00 -9.34 -27.00
CA GLY A 111 1.54 -10.73 -27.17
C GLY A 111 2.56 -11.81 -26.83
N ALA A 112 3.71 -11.46 -26.24
CA ALA A 112 4.76 -12.41 -25.84
C ALA A 112 4.45 -13.12 -24.50
N ALA A 113 3.48 -12.62 -23.73
CA ALA A 113 3.01 -13.21 -22.47
C ALA A 113 1.52 -12.92 -22.25
N LYS A 114 0.91 -13.60 -21.26
CA LYS A 114 -0.45 -13.33 -20.80
C LYS A 114 -0.43 -12.80 -19.38
N TYR A 115 -1.21 -11.74 -19.13
CA TYR A 115 -1.47 -11.28 -17.78
C TYR A 115 -2.49 -12.23 -17.12
N PRO A 116 -2.19 -12.85 -15.97
CA PRO A 116 -3.15 -13.73 -15.30
C PRO A 116 -4.43 -12.96 -14.90
N PRO A 117 -5.62 -13.56 -15.00
CA PRO A 117 -6.84 -12.90 -14.54
C PRO A 117 -6.70 -12.41 -13.10
N VAL A 118 -7.08 -11.15 -12.82
CA VAL A 118 -6.97 -10.55 -11.48
C VAL A 118 -7.72 -11.38 -10.43
N VAL A 119 -8.85 -11.99 -10.82
CA VAL A 119 -9.62 -12.90 -9.95
C VAL A 119 -8.80 -14.11 -9.49
N ASP A 120 -7.95 -14.67 -10.33
CA ASP A 120 -7.12 -15.83 -10.01
C ASP A 120 -6.00 -15.43 -9.04
N ILE A 121 -5.39 -14.26 -9.26
CA ILE A 121 -4.38 -13.67 -8.37
C ILE A 121 -4.97 -13.46 -6.98
N LEU A 122 -6.14 -12.80 -6.89
CA LEU A 122 -6.83 -12.60 -5.62
C LEU A 122 -7.25 -13.92 -4.99
N GLY A 123 -7.59 -14.94 -5.79
CA GLY A 123 -7.91 -16.29 -5.34
C GLY A 123 -6.72 -17.01 -4.69
N GLU A 124 -5.50 -16.83 -5.22
CA GLU A 124 -4.28 -17.34 -4.58
C GLU A 124 -4.01 -16.63 -3.25
N LEU A 125 -4.07 -15.29 -3.24
CA LEU A 125 -3.87 -14.51 -2.02
C LEU A 125 -4.88 -14.88 -0.93
N ARG A 126 -6.16 -15.06 -1.28
CA ARG A 126 -7.22 -15.44 -0.31
C ARG A 126 -7.07 -16.86 0.23
N ARG A 127 -6.33 -17.75 -0.45
CA ARG A 127 -6.02 -19.09 0.06
C ARG A 127 -4.93 -19.10 1.12
N THR A 128 -4.05 -18.09 1.13
CA THR A 128 -2.90 -18.03 2.02
C THR A 128 -3.03 -16.95 3.09
N CYS A 129 -3.44 -15.73 2.74
CA CYS A 129 -3.52 -14.60 3.65
C CYS A 129 -4.75 -14.71 4.57
N VAL A 130 -4.63 -14.24 5.82
CA VAL A 130 -5.77 -14.20 6.76
C VAL A 130 -6.89 -13.29 6.25
N ARG A 131 -6.52 -12.25 5.50
CA ARG A 131 -7.43 -11.27 4.95
C ARG A 131 -6.87 -10.70 3.66
N VAL A 132 -7.74 -10.50 2.68
CA VAL A 132 -7.42 -9.77 1.45
C VAL A 132 -8.46 -8.66 1.27
N VAL A 133 -8.00 -7.43 1.14
CA VAL A 133 -8.80 -6.24 0.84
C VAL A 133 -8.42 -5.79 -0.55
N ASP A 134 -9.28 -6.07 -1.52
CA ASP A 134 -9.18 -5.51 -2.86
C ASP A 134 -9.75 -4.08 -2.92
N VAL A 135 -9.08 -3.20 -3.68
CA VAL A 135 -9.47 -1.79 -3.80
C VAL A 135 -9.35 -1.28 -5.24
N ASP A 136 -10.41 -0.66 -5.76
CA ASP A 136 -10.36 0.11 -7.02
C ASP A 136 -9.73 1.48 -6.75
N SER A 137 -8.41 1.48 -6.53
CA SER A 137 -7.68 2.69 -6.15
C SER A 137 -7.70 3.77 -7.22
N VAL A 138 -7.73 3.38 -8.50
CA VAL A 138 -7.75 4.30 -9.64
C VAL A 138 -9.12 4.95 -9.77
N GLY A 139 -10.21 4.16 -9.81
CA GLY A 139 -11.56 4.70 -9.95
C GLY A 139 -11.94 5.61 -8.79
N ILE A 140 -11.58 5.24 -7.55
CA ILE A 140 -11.82 6.08 -6.36
C ILE A 140 -11.01 7.38 -6.46
N ALA A 141 -9.73 7.33 -6.84
CA ALA A 141 -8.89 8.53 -6.92
C ALA A 141 -9.36 9.49 -8.03
N GLU A 142 -9.77 8.96 -9.18
CA GLU A 142 -10.35 9.74 -10.27
C GLU A 142 -11.66 10.43 -9.86
N ALA A 143 -12.53 9.74 -9.12
CA ALA A 143 -13.73 10.33 -8.56
C ALA A 143 -13.45 11.43 -7.51
N CYS A 144 -12.27 11.38 -6.87
CA CYS A 144 -11.77 12.44 -5.99
C CYS A 144 -11.07 13.59 -6.74
N GLY A 145 -11.03 13.55 -8.07
CA GLY A 145 -10.51 14.61 -8.94
C GLY A 145 -9.05 14.47 -9.34
N SER A 146 -8.34 13.41 -8.93
CA SER A 146 -6.94 13.21 -9.29
C SER A 146 -6.52 11.75 -9.21
N ARG A 147 -6.19 11.17 -10.36
CA ARG A 147 -5.62 9.82 -10.47
C ARG A 147 -4.32 9.66 -9.67
N GLN A 148 -3.56 10.75 -9.46
CA GLN A 148 -2.33 10.73 -8.67
C GLN A 148 -2.59 10.34 -7.20
N GLY A 149 -3.83 10.48 -6.69
CA GLY A 149 -4.23 10.11 -5.34
C GLY A 149 -4.42 8.60 -5.10
N GLN A 150 -4.25 7.74 -6.12
CA GLN A 150 -4.49 6.29 -5.98
C GLN A 150 -3.68 5.65 -4.85
N ASN A 151 -2.47 6.15 -4.59
CA ASN A 151 -1.62 5.60 -3.54
C ASN A 151 -2.14 5.92 -2.14
N VAL A 152 -2.76 7.09 -1.97
CA VAL A 152 -3.41 7.50 -0.73
C VAL A 152 -4.73 6.76 -0.52
N VAL A 153 -5.46 6.43 -1.59
CA VAL A 153 -6.64 5.55 -1.51
C VAL A 153 -6.26 4.18 -0.93
N VAL A 154 -5.14 3.59 -1.39
CA VAL A 154 -4.62 2.33 -0.84
C VAL A 154 -4.25 2.47 0.65
N LEU A 155 -3.63 3.59 1.06
CA LEU A 155 -3.36 3.86 2.48
C LEU A 155 -4.64 4.00 3.30
N GLY A 156 -5.69 4.58 2.73
CA GLY A 156 -7.01 4.64 3.36
C GLY A 156 -7.59 3.23 3.59
N ALA A 157 -7.54 2.37 2.58
CA ALA A 157 -7.94 0.97 2.71
C ALA A 157 -7.10 0.22 3.76
N LEU A 158 -5.79 0.51 3.85
CA LEU A 158 -4.91 -0.02 4.89
C LEU A 158 -5.34 0.44 6.28
N ALA A 159 -5.64 1.73 6.47
CA ALA A 159 -6.09 2.27 7.75
C ALA A 159 -7.42 1.63 8.20
N ALA A 160 -8.36 1.44 7.28
CA ALA A 160 -9.63 0.77 7.56
C ALA A 160 -9.52 -0.74 7.82
N SER A 161 -8.37 -1.36 7.54
CA SER A 161 -8.17 -2.80 7.75
C SER A 161 -8.04 -3.18 9.23
N GLY A 162 -7.76 -2.22 10.11
CA GLY A 162 -7.65 -2.41 11.56
C GLY A 162 -6.31 -3.01 12.03
N VAL A 163 -5.33 -3.17 11.12
CA VAL A 163 -4.02 -3.75 11.45
C VAL A 163 -3.02 -2.73 12.04
N LEU A 164 -3.30 -1.44 11.89
CA LEU A 164 -2.37 -0.38 12.31
C LEU A 164 -2.45 -0.14 13.82
N PRO A 165 -1.31 0.05 14.52
CA PRO A 165 -1.29 0.32 15.95
C PRO A 165 -1.51 1.81 16.29
N PHE A 166 -2.03 2.60 15.35
CA PHE A 166 -2.24 4.04 15.48
C PHE A 166 -3.45 4.49 14.65
N ASP A 167 -4.01 5.67 14.98
CA ASP A 167 -5.21 6.21 14.35
C ASP A 167 -4.93 7.19 13.19
N ASP A 168 -5.97 7.51 12.44
CA ASP A 168 -5.94 8.28 11.19
C ASP A 168 -5.31 9.67 11.32
N ARG A 169 -5.38 10.29 12.51
CA ARG A 169 -4.82 11.63 12.74
C ARG A 169 -3.31 11.68 12.47
N HIS A 170 -2.61 10.56 12.60
CA HIS A 170 -1.18 10.48 12.32
C HIS A 170 -0.88 10.50 10.82
N PHE A 171 -1.76 9.93 9.98
CA PHE A 171 -1.67 10.11 8.53
C PHE A 171 -1.90 11.58 8.14
N LEU A 172 -2.85 12.26 8.78
CA LEU A 172 -3.06 13.70 8.53
C LEU A 172 -1.82 14.54 8.85
N SER A 173 -1.11 14.21 9.92
CA SER A 173 0.19 14.82 10.25
C SER A 173 1.25 14.52 9.19
N ALA A 174 1.35 13.28 8.71
CA ALA A 174 2.27 12.91 7.63
C ALA A 174 1.97 13.65 6.32
N PHE A 175 0.69 13.80 5.97
CA PHE A 175 0.28 14.57 4.79
C PHE A 175 0.70 16.03 4.91
N ARG A 176 0.47 16.66 6.06
CA ARG A 176 0.90 18.04 6.33
C ARG A 176 2.42 18.22 6.23
N LEU A 177 3.18 17.22 6.66
CA LEU A 177 4.64 17.23 6.63
C LEU A 177 5.19 17.13 5.21
N ARG A 178 4.64 16.24 4.37
CA ARG A 178 5.21 15.94 3.04
C ARG A 178 4.59 16.69 1.88
N LEU A 179 3.38 17.23 2.03
CA LEU A 179 2.61 17.77 0.91
C LEU A 179 2.40 19.29 1.03
N PRO A 180 2.45 20.02 -0.10
CA PRO A 180 2.09 21.42 -0.11
C PRO A 180 0.63 21.61 0.29
N ALA A 181 0.33 22.75 0.92
CA ALA A 181 -1.02 23.06 1.42
C ALA A 181 -2.12 22.91 0.35
N SER A 182 -1.82 23.24 -0.91
CA SER A 182 -2.74 23.12 -2.04
C SER A 182 -3.14 21.68 -2.39
N ALA A 183 -2.36 20.67 -1.98
CA ALA A 183 -2.63 19.27 -2.24
C ALA A 183 -3.26 18.52 -1.04
N GLN A 184 -3.27 19.13 0.15
CA GLN A 184 -3.66 18.42 1.36
C GLN A 184 -5.15 18.05 1.37
N GLU A 185 -6.04 18.94 0.91
CA GLU A 185 -7.48 18.66 0.90
C GLU A 185 -7.82 17.47 0.00
N SER A 186 -7.29 17.45 -1.24
CA SER A 186 -7.55 16.36 -2.19
C SER A 186 -6.97 15.03 -1.71
N VAL A 187 -5.80 15.05 -1.07
CA VAL A 187 -5.18 13.86 -0.45
C VAL A 187 -6.01 13.34 0.71
N VAL A 188 -6.48 14.20 1.62
CA VAL A 188 -7.33 13.79 2.74
C VAL A 188 -8.64 13.19 2.24
N ARG A 189 -9.25 13.79 1.21
CA ARG A 189 -10.45 13.23 0.56
C ARG A 189 -10.19 11.85 -0.04
N ALA A 190 -9.09 11.67 -0.76
CA ALA A 190 -8.70 10.37 -1.32
C ALA A 190 -8.45 9.32 -0.22
N PHE A 191 -7.82 9.70 0.89
CA PHE A 191 -7.61 8.82 2.04
C PHE A 191 -8.94 8.35 2.65
N GLU A 192 -9.86 9.27 2.92
CA GLU A 192 -11.17 8.93 3.50
C GLU A 192 -12.04 8.11 2.53
N ALA A 193 -11.98 8.40 1.23
CA ALA A 193 -12.65 7.58 0.20
C ALA A 193 -12.08 6.15 0.17
N GLY A 194 -10.76 6.01 0.28
CA GLY A 194 -10.09 4.72 0.41
C GLY A 194 -10.54 3.94 1.64
N LYS A 195 -10.64 4.59 2.80
CA LYS A 195 -11.18 3.97 4.02
C LYS A 195 -12.62 3.49 3.84
N ALA A 196 -13.44 4.28 3.15
CA ALA A 196 -14.84 3.96 2.90
C ALA A 196 -15.05 2.88 1.82
N GLY A 197 -14.00 2.53 1.06
CA GLY A 197 -14.06 1.60 -0.06
C GLY A 197 -14.92 2.10 -1.23
N ARG A 198 -15.19 3.40 -1.31
CA ARG A 198 -16.07 4.01 -2.31
C ARG A 198 -15.66 5.45 -2.60
N ALA A 199 -16.11 5.98 -3.74
CA ALA A 199 -15.86 7.36 -4.15
C ALA A 199 -16.34 8.39 -3.11
N CYS A 200 -15.68 9.56 -3.09
CA CYS A 200 -16.15 10.72 -2.33
C CYS A 200 -17.54 11.18 -2.79
N PRO A 201 -18.36 11.77 -1.90
CA PRO A 201 -19.47 12.63 -2.33
C PRO A 201 -18.93 13.75 -3.23
N ALA A 202 -19.71 14.13 -4.25
CA ALA A 202 -19.35 15.26 -5.11
C ALA A 202 -19.15 16.52 -4.25
N THR A 203 -18.10 17.29 -4.53
CA THR A 203 -17.94 18.63 -3.97
C THR A 203 -19.03 19.51 -4.55
N THR A 204 -19.93 20.01 -3.70
CA THR A 204 -20.83 21.10 -4.06
C THR A 204 -19.97 22.32 -4.40
N PRO A 205 -20.22 23.01 -5.54
CA PRO A 205 -19.47 24.19 -5.94
C PRO A 205 -19.61 25.36 -4.94
#